data_AF-A0AAJ0GH29-F1
#
_entry.id   AF-A0AAJ0GH29-F1
#
_cell.length_a   1.000
_cell.length_b   1.000
_cell.length_c   1.000
_cell.angle_alpha   90.00
_cell.angle_beta   90.00
_cell.angle_gamma   90.00
#
_symmetry.space_group_name_H-M   'P 1'
#
loop_
_entity.id
_entity.type
_entity.pdbx_description
1 polymer ?
#
loop_
_entity_poly.entity_id
_entity_poly.type
_entity_poly.pdbx_seq_one_letter_code
_entity_poly.pdbx_strand_id
1 'polypeptide(L)'
;MASTISEVNSTAASPKGLLQILPPALRNIIYREVLVSANTRIDFSKAEIHAQTALLRTCRRTRSEATEIFLAENKFLLRVGDTEGSHGILAWIRLMGEEHASWSRTLTVGKSGGLWEAERYRKSS
;
A
#
# COMPACT_ATOMS: atom_id res chain seq x y z
N MET A 1 -48.61 38.69 17.25
CA MET A 1 -48.60 37.86 16.02
C MET A 1 -47.15 37.67 15.60
N ALA A 2 -46.86 36.46 15.12
CA ALA A 2 -45.57 35.80 15.03
C ALA A 2 -44.48 36.52 14.22
N SER A 3 -43.22 36.25 14.56
CA SER A 3 -42.34 35.47 13.67
C SER A 3 -40.97 35.24 14.32
N THR A 4 -40.80 34.02 14.84
CA THR A 4 -39.52 33.43 15.20
C THR A 4 -38.88 32.94 13.91
N ILE A 5 -37.86 33.65 13.42
CA ILE A 5 -37.04 33.16 12.29
C ILE A 5 -36.09 32.12 12.89
N SER A 6 -36.44 30.84 12.72
CA SER A 6 -35.58 29.72 13.00
C SER A 6 -34.40 29.73 12.03
N GLU A 7 -33.25 30.04 12.56
CA GLU A 7 -31.94 29.93 11.94
C GLU A 7 -31.70 28.46 11.56
N VAL A 8 -31.84 28.16 10.26
CA VAL A 8 -31.54 26.85 9.69
C VAL A 8 -30.02 26.69 9.72
N ASN A 9 -29.53 26.17 10.84
CA ASN A 9 -28.12 25.86 11.05
C ASN A 9 -27.74 24.70 10.13
N SER A 10 -27.41 25.04 8.88
CA SER A 10 -26.87 24.13 7.89
C SER A 10 -25.44 23.80 8.31
N THR A 11 -25.28 22.77 9.15
CA THR A 11 -23.99 22.12 9.36
C THR A 11 -23.60 21.44 8.05
N ALA A 12 -22.94 22.19 7.17
CA ALA A 12 -22.40 21.70 5.92
C ALA A 12 -21.34 20.63 6.24
N ALA A 13 -21.77 19.36 6.27
CA ALA A 13 -20.87 18.24 6.41
C ALA A 13 -19.86 18.31 5.26
N SER A 14 -18.58 18.48 5.60
CA SER A 14 -17.49 18.51 4.62
C SER A 14 -17.61 17.30 3.67
N PRO A 15 -17.50 17.51 2.35
CA PRO A 15 -17.77 16.46 1.38
C PRO A 15 -16.86 15.27 1.66
N LYS A 16 -17.48 14.13 2.00
CA LYS A 16 -16.76 12.88 2.21
C LYS A 16 -16.23 12.42 0.86
N GLY A 17 -14.93 12.13 0.77
CA GLY A 17 -14.33 11.61 -0.45
C GLY A 17 -15.01 10.29 -0.88
N LEU A 18 -15.00 9.98 -2.18
CA LEU A 18 -15.65 8.79 -2.76
C LEU A 18 -15.31 7.51 -1.98
N LEU A 19 -14.01 7.29 -1.69
CA LEU A 19 -13.54 6.13 -0.93
C LEU A 19 -14.03 6.09 0.52
N GLN A 20 -14.50 7.19 1.10
CA GLN A 20 -15.02 7.18 2.48
C GLN A 20 -16.50 6.79 2.56
N ILE A 21 -17.24 6.95 1.45
CA ILE A 21 -18.66 6.63 1.35
C ILE A 21 -18.87 5.15 1.04
N LEU A 22 -17.95 4.55 0.28
CA LEU A 22 -18.06 3.16 -0.15
C LEU A 22 -17.95 2.17 1.03
N PRO A 23 -18.75 1.08 1.04
CA PRO A 23 -18.56 -0.03 1.97
C PRO A 23 -17.16 -0.66 1.88
N PRO A 24 -16.65 -1.26 2.98
CA PRO A 24 -15.31 -1.86 3.00
C PRO A 24 -15.06 -2.89 1.88
N ALA A 25 -16.05 -3.71 1.55
CA ALA A 25 -15.93 -4.72 0.51
C ALA A 25 -15.61 -4.10 -0.87
N LEU A 26 -16.27 -3.00 -1.24
CA LEU A 26 -16.02 -2.32 -2.52
C LEU A 26 -14.67 -1.61 -2.54
N ARG A 27 -14.25 -1.04 -1.40
CA ARG A 27 -12.91 -0.45 -1.30
C ARG A 27 -11.82 -1.49 -1.53
N ASN A 28 -11.96 -2.68 -0.95
CA ASN A 28 -11.00 -3.76 -1.11
C ASN A 28 -10.88 -4.21 -2.58
N ILE A 29 -11.99 -4.21 -3.34
CA ILE A 29 -11.95 -4.49 -4.78
C ILE A 29 -11.12 -3.41 -5.49
N ILE A 30 -11.42 -2.13 -5.25
CA ILE A 30 -10.65 -1.02 -5.84
C ILE A 30 -9.17 -1.10 -5.45
N TYR A 31 -8.87 -1.40 -4.20
CA TYR A 31 -7.50 -1.55 -3.72
C TYR A 31 -6.77 -2.66 -4.47
N ARG A 32 -7.41 -3.82 -4.69
CA ARG A 32 -6.81 -4.91 -5.47
C ARG A 32 -6.54 -4.51 -6.91
N GLU A 33 -7.52 -3.91 -7.58
CA GLU A 33 -7.37 -3.49 -8.97
C GLU A 33 -6.25 -2.47 -9.17
N VAL A 34 -6.03 -1.58 -8.20
CA VAL A 34 -5.02 -0.51 -8.30
C VAL A 34 -3.65 -0.96 -7.80
N LEU A 35 -3.60 -1.79 -6.75
CA LEU A 35 -2.36 -2.10 -6.04
C LEU A 35 -1.79 -3.48 -6.36
N VAL A 36 -2.59 -4.43 -6.84
CA VAL A 36 -2.15 -5.80 -7.05
C VAL A 36 -1.75 -6.01 -8.51
N SER A 37 -0.48 -6.29 -8.72
CA SER A 37 0.06 -6.65 -10.02
C SER A 37 -0.04 -8.17 -10.21
N ALA A 38 -1.04 -8.62 -10.98
CA ALA A 38 -1.39 -10.03 -11.09
C ALA A 38 -0.22 -10.95 -11.53
N ASN A 39 0.71 -10.45 -12.35
CA ASN A 39 1.78 -11.28 -12.94
C ASN A 39 3.19 -10.66 -12.90
N THR A 40 3.36 -9.47 -12.35
CA THR A 40 4.66 -8.80 -12.31
C THR A 40 5.19 -8.72 -10.88
N ARG A 41 6.47 -9.04 -10.71
CA ARG A 41 7.17 -8.75 -9.47
C ARG A 41 7.43 -7.25 -9.41
N ILE A 42 7.06 -6.63 -8.30
CA ILE A 42 7.32 -5.21 -8.05
C ILE A 42 8.80 -5.07 -7.70
N ASP A 43 9.55 -4.41 -8.58
CA ASP A 43 10.98 -4.18 -8.41
C ASP A 43 11.21 -2.89 -7.62
N PHE A 44 11.92 -3.00 -6.49
CA PHE A 44 12.22 -1.84 -5.62
C PHE A 44 13.14 -0.80 -6.25
N SER A 45 13.91 -1.17 -7.27
CA SER A 45 14.82 -0.25 -7.96
C SER A 45 14.10 0.67 -8.96
N LYS A 46 12.83 0.39 -9.29
CA LYS A 46 12.12 1.10 -10.35
C LYS A 46 11.23 2.22 -9.83
N ALA A 47 11.16 3.30 -10.60
CA ALA A 47 10.21 4.40 -10.40
C ALA A 47 8.74 3.95 -10.41
N GLU A 48 8.43 2.78 -10.96
CA GLU A 48 7.10 2.15 -10.96
C GLU A 48 6.50 2.02 -9.55
N ILE A 49 7.33 1.83 -8.52
CA ILE A 49 6.85 1.77 -7.13
C ILE A 49 6.16 3.07 -6.71
N HIS A 50 6.67 4.22 -7.13
CA HIS A 50 6.08 5.49 -6.73
C HIS A 50 4.67 5.68 -7.31
N ALA A 51 4.44 5.19 -8.54
CA ALA A 51 3.13 5.21 -9.18
C ALA A 51 2.16 4.22 -8.48
N GLN A 52 2.61 2.98 -8.26
CA GLN A 52 1.77 1.96 -7.62
C GLN A 52 1.42 2.31 -6.15
N THR A 53 2.35 2.93 -5.42
CA THR A 53 2.13 3.32 -4.01
C THR A 53 1.42 4.66 -3.84
N ALA A 54 1.04 5.34 -4.93
CA ALA A 54 0.38 6.65 -4.86
C ALA A 54 -0.90 6.61 -4.01
N LEU A 55 -1.69 5.54 -4.13
CA LEU A 55 -2.92 5.37 -3.36
C LEU A 55 -2.66 5.28 -1.84
N LEU A 56 -1.55 4.66 -1.44
CA LEU A 56 -1.13 4.52 -0.04
C LEU A 56 -0.74 5.87 0.59
N ARG A 57 -0.51 6.91 -0.23
CA ARG A 57 -0.10 8.24 0.22
C ARG A 57 -1.26 9.24 0.36
N THR A 58 -2.49 8.82 0.05
CA THR A 58 -3.67 9.72 0.02
C THR A 58 -4.17 10.11 1.41
N CYS A 59 -4.56 9.14 2.24
CA CYS A 59 -5.03 9.38 3.60
C CYS A 59 -4.70 8.20 4.53
N ARG A 60 -4.68 8.46 5.85
CA ARG A 60 -4.31 7.45 6.87
C ARG A 60 -5.19 6.20 6.81
N ARG A 61 -6.50 6.36 6.60
CA ARG A 61 -7.44 5.25 6.51
C ARG A 61 -7.16 4.35 5.31
N THR A 62 -7.08 4.94 4.11
CA THR A 62 -6.76 4.20 2.89
C THR A 62 -5.41 3.53 2.99
N ARG A 63 -4.40 4.22 3.55
CA ARG A 63 -3.10 3.61 3.83
C ARG A 63 -3.25 2.36 4.71
N SER A 64 -3.92 2.47 5.85
CA SER A 64 -4.07 1.35 6.78
C SER A 64 -4.78 0.15 6.16
N GLU A 65 -5.87 0.37 5.42
CA GLU A 65 -6.66 -0.71 4.82
C GLU A 65 -5.93 -1.34 3.61
N ALA A 66 -5.33 -0.52 2.76
CA ALA A 66 -4.78 -0.96 1.49
C ALA A 66 -3.34 -1.47 1.59
N THR A 67 -2.59 -1.10 2.63
CA THR A 67 -1.22 -1.60 2.86
C THR A 67 -1.24 -3.11 3.08
N GLU A 68 -2.20 -3.64 3.85
CA GLU A 68 -2.30 -5.08 4.08
C GLU A 68 -2.49 -5.85 2.76
N ILE A 69 -3.41 -5.39 1.91
CA ILE A 69 -3.68 -5.98 0.59
C ILE A 69 -2.43 -5.89 -0.29
N PHE A 70 -1.80 -4.72 -0.36
CA PHE A 70 -0.62 -4.50 -1.18
C PHE A 70 0.51 -5.47 -0.81
N LEU A 71 0.76 -5.68 0.48
CA LEU A 71 1.86 -6.52 0.95
C LEU A 71 1.55 -8.01 0.94
N ALA A 72 0.30 -8.38 1.19
CA ALA A 72 -0.10 -9.77 1.23
C ALA A 72 -0.28 -10.37 -0.16
N GLU A 73 -0.75 -9.58 -1.14
CA GLU A 73 -1.15 -10.08 -2.45
C GLU A 73 -0.10 -9.85 -3.55
N ASN A 74 0.87 -8.94 -3.36
CA ASN A 74 1.96 -8.73 -4.34
C ASN A 74 3.21 -9.57 -4.06
N LYS A 75 3.99 -9.77 -5.13
CA LYS A 75 5.33 -10.35 -5.08
C LYS A 75 6.36 -9.26 -5.29
N PHE A 76 7.35 -9.19 -4.42
CA PHE A 76 8.37 -8.15 -4.47
C PHE A 76 9.72 -8.71 -4.91
N LEU A 77 10.44 -7.98 -5.76
CA LEU A 77 11.79 -8.28 -6.19
C LEU A 77 12.75 -7.21 -5.66
N LEU A 78 13.80 -7.68 -4.99
CA LEU A 78 14.92 -6.86 -4.59
C LEU A 78 16.17 -7.29 -5.35
N ARG A 79 16.87 -6.35 -5.97
CA ARG A 79 18.16 -6.59 -6.60
C ARG A 79 19.28 -6.23 -5.63
N VAL A 80 20.01 -7.23 -5.14
CA VAL A 80 21.21 -7.08 -4.32
C VAL A 80 22.42 -7.11 -5.24
N GLY A 81 22.99 -5.94 -5.50
CA GLY A 81 24.14 -5.82 -6.40
C GLY A 81 24.37 -4.38 -6.86
N ASP A 82 23.30 -3.61 -6.97
CA ASP A 82 23.40 -2.16 -7.04
C ASP A 82 23.61 -1.65 -5.62
N THR A 83 24.52 -0.71 -5.41
CA THR A 83 24.76 -0.03 -4.11
C THR A 83 23.47 0.54 -3.48
N GLU A 84 22.40 0.67 -4.28
CA GLU A 84 21.06 1.07 -3.87
C GLU A 84 20.20 -0.07 -3.29
N GLY A 85 20.52 -1.34 -3.55
CA GLY A 85 19.68 -2.50 -3.16
C GLY A 85 19.59 -2.73 -1.65
N SER A 86 20.68 -2.53 -0.91
CA SER A 86 20.69 -2.58 0.56
C SER A 86 19.96 -1.39 1.20
N HIS A 87 20.03 -0.21 0.56
CA HIS A 87 19.20 0.94 0.93
C HIS A 87 17.72 0.70 0.63
N GLY A 88 17.39 -0.01 -0.45
CA GLY A 88 16.02 -0.35 -0.84
C GLY A 88 15.28 -1.16 0.22
N ILE A 89 15.90 -2.22 0.77
CA ILE A 89 15.28 -3.03 1.84
C ILE A 89 15.07 -2.21 3.11
N LEU A 90 16.08 -1.46 3.56
CA LEU A 90 15.98 -0.72 4.82
C LEU A 90 15.04 0.48 4.68
N ALA A 91 15.04 1.16 3.54
CA ALA A 91 14.08 2.22 3.24
C ALA A 91 12.67 1.66 3.14
N TRP A 92 12.47 0.49 2.53
CA TRP A 92 11.17 -0.16 2.45
C TRP A 92 10.66 -0.60 3.83
N ILE A 93 11.48 -1.30 4.61
CA ILE A 93 11.14 -1.69 6.00
C ILE A 93 10.83 -0.45 6.85
N ARG A 94 11.59 0.64 6.71
CA ARG A 94 11.31 1.91 7.40
C ARG A 94 10.02 2.57 6.93
N LEU A 95 9.71 2.52 5.63
CA LEU A 95 8.48 3.06 5.06
C LEU A 95 7.24 2.29 5.59
N MET A 96 7.41 0.99 5.81
CA MET A 96 6.38 0.08 6.27
C MET A 96 6.22 0.09 7.79
N GLY A 97 7.29 0.37 8.54
CA GLY A 97 7.31 0.10 9.98
C GLY A 97 7.43 -1.41 10.27
N GLU A 98 7.96 -1.75 11.44
CA GLU A 98 8.21 -3.16 11.82
C GLU A 98 6.91 -3.99 11.88
N GLU A 99 5.80 -3.35 12.20
CA GLU A 99 4.47 -3.96 12.30
C GLU A 99 3.98 -4.59 10.98
N HIS A 100 4.28 -3.94 9.84
CA HIS A 100 3.77 -4.35 8.53
C HIS A 100 4.72 -5.29 7.76
N ALA A 101 5.96 -5.48 8.24
CA ALA A 101 6.91 -6.42 7.63
C ALA A 101 6.37 -7.87 7.64
N SER A 102 5.60 -8.22 8.66
CA SER A 102 4.97 -9.55 8.83
C SER A 102 3.92 -9.87 7.76
N TRP A 103 3.39 -8.86 7.07
CA TRP A 103 2.36 -9.03 6.05
C TRP A 103 2.92 -9.36 4.67
N SER A 104 4.22 -9.13 4.46
CA SER A 104 4.86 -9.48 3.19
C SER A 104 4.98 -11.01 3.05
N ARG A 105 4.24 -11.58 2.10
CA ARG A 105 4.21 -13.05 1.92
C ARG A 105 5.32 -13.57 1.01
N THR A 106 5.85 -12.73 0.13
CA THR A 106 6.83 -13.17 -0.87
C THR A 106 7.80 -12.04 -1.21
N LEU A 107 8.99 -12.11 -0.62
CA LEU A 107 10.13 -11.27 -0.95
C LEU A 107 11.18 -12.13 -1.66
N THR A 108 11.47 -11.81 -2.91
CA THR A 108 12.53 -12.46 -3.69
C THR A 108 13.74 -11.56 -3.75
N VAL A 109 14.90 -12.07 -3.35
CA VAL A 109 16.19 -11.37 -3.41
C VAL A 109 17.02 -11.97 -4.54
N GLY A 110 17.32 -11.20 -5.58
CA GLY A 110 18.13 -11.62 -6.74
C GLY A 110 19.34 -10.71 -6.96
N LYS A 111 20.32 -11.15 -7.76
CA LYS A 111 21.49 -10.33 -8.14
C LYS A 111 21.28 -9.79 -9.55
N SER A 112 21.83 -8.61 -9.87
CA SER A 112 21.84 -8.11 -11.25
C SER A 112 22.56 -9.14 -12.14
N GLY A 113 21.85 -9.75 -13.09
CA GLY A 113 22.37 -10.83 -13.96
C GLY A 113 22.01 -12.28 -13.56
N GLY A 114 21.28 -12.50 -12.47
CA GLY A 114 20.80 -13.83 -12.06
C GLY A 114 19.67 -13.78 -11.05
N LEU A 115 18.51 -14.32 -11.42
CA LEU A 115 17.34 -14.49 -10.54
C LEU A 115 17.55 -15.73 -9.67
N TRP A 116 17.77 -15.51 -8.38
CA TRP A 116 17.60 -16.54 -7.37
C TRP A 116 16.22 -16.31 -6.75
N GLU A 117 15.34 -17.31 -6.82
CA GLU A 117 14.14 -17.28 -5.99
C GLU A 117 14.57 -17.52 -4.54
N ALA A 118 14.62 -16.45 -3.74
CA ALA A 118 14.69 -16.59 -2.30
C ALA A 118 13.38 -17.25 -1.84
N GLU A 119 13.47 -18.54 -1.53
CA GLU A 119 12.38 -19.32 -1.00
C GLU A 119 12.04 -18.80 0.41
N ARG A 120 10.78 -18.35 0.57
CA ARG A 120 10.08 -17.97 1.81
C ARG A 120 10.96 -17.56 3.00
N TYR A 121 10.99 -16.27 3.29
CA TYR A 121 11.20 -15.80 4.66
C TYR A 121 9.98 -16.21 5.52
N ARG A 122 9.97 -17.45 6.03
CA ARG A 122 9.01 -17.88 7.05
C ARG A 122 9.68 -17.61 8.39
N LYS A 123 9.28 -16.53 9.06
CA LYS A 123 9.66 -16.31 10.46
C LYS A 123 9.00 -17.43 11.26
N SER A 124 9.78 -18.44 11.65
CA SER A 124 9.35 -19.48 12.59
C SER A 124 9.26 -18.81 13.96
N SER A 125 8.04 -18.41 14.32
CA SER A 125 7.63 -18.17 15.71
C SER A 125 7.54 -19.50 16.45
#